data_AF-A0A0B3A0Y1-F1
#
_entry.id   AF-A0A0B3A0Y1-F1
#
_cell.length_a   1.000
_cell.length_b   1.000
_cell.length_c   1.000
_cell.angle_alpha   90.00
_cell.angle_beta   90.00
_cell.angle_gamma   90.00
#
_symmetry.space_group_name_H-M   'P 1'
#
loop_
_entity.id
_entity.type
_entity.pdbx_description
1 polymer ?
#
loop_
_entity_poly.entity_id
_entity_poly.type
_entity_poly.pdbx_seq_one_letter_code
_entity_poly.pdbx_strand_id
1 'polypeptide(L)'
;MLTRDDLKDALWHYYANLFLIWLAILFYKTNAYYKGFIRAEAMQVLLFMAIGYTIFAFPYYLVLPVAGKGSKGSILLRAMKRVWIEGRVYLRAFVSKPEHPLPRLEQHEKTALLFVLVKIFFLPIMLTFFFNNYFHIKGLLVGLNNTPLAFTADMFFSKLYPAIIPLIFLLDTLWFSFGYAFEFSWLKNTVKSVEPTVFGWIVALMCYPPFNSVTAQYAPFYTNELVEWGSRTMYIRFGILIALLIYLWATFALGAKCSNLTNRGIVTRGPYGIVRHPAYIAKNISWWIMILPILSWQLFFSAIFWIVVYTLRAITEERHLIKDPDYVEYCKNVKWRFIPYVI
;
A
#
# COMPACT_ATOMS: atom_id res chain seq x y z
N MET A 1 -26.57 -4.45 31.05
CA MET A 1 -26.36 -2.99 31.07
C MET A 1 -24.87 -2.74 31.06
N LEU A 2 -24.37 -1.84 30.21
CA LEU A 2 -22.97 -1.39 30.26
C LEU A 2 -22.69 -0.75 31.62
N THR A 3 -21.56 -1.06 32.24
CA THR A 3 -21.13 -0.34 33.43
C THR A 3 -20.70 1.08 33.05
N ARG A 4 -20.63 1.98 34.04
CA ARG A 4 -20.13 3.35 33.83
C ARG A 4 -18.71 3.36 33.26
N ASP A 5 -17.88 2.39 33.62
CA ASP A 5 -16.50 2.30 33.16
C ASP A 5 -16.40 1.71 31.75
N ASP A 6 -17.27 0.74 31.40
CA ASP A 6 -17.39 0.27 30.01
C ASP A 6 -17.78 1.41 29.06
N LEU A 7 -18.70 2.28 29.48
CA LEU A 7 -19.12 3.45 28.70
C LEU A 7 -17.97 4.44 28.51
N LYS A 8 -17.18 4.71 29.55
CA LYS A 8 -16.01 5.61 29.45
C LYS A 8 -14.96 5.06 28.50
N ASP A 9 -14.65 3.76 28.58
CA ASP A 9 -13.68 3.13 27.68
C ASP A 9 -14.19 3.10 26.24
N ALA A 10 -15.47 2.79 26.02
CA ALA A 10 -16.11 2.85 24.71
C ALA A 10 -16.01 4.25 24.07
N LEU A 11 -16.36 5.30 24.84
CA LEU A 11 -16.25 6.70 24.40
C LEU A 11 -14.79 7.07 24.11
N TRP A 12 -13.84 6.64 24.95
CA TRP A 12 -12.42 6.89 24.70
C TRP A 12 -11.95 6.25 23.39
N HIS A 13 -12.34 5.00 23.11
CA HIS A 13 -12.01 4.34 21.85
C HIS A 13 -12.59 5.06 20.65
N TYR A 14 -13.84 5.52 20.74
CA TYR A 14 -14.50 6.30 19.70
C TYR A 14 -13.75 7.62 19.43
N TYR A 15 -13.59 8.46 20.44
CA TYR A 15 -12.96 9.78 20.29
C TYR A 15 -11.48 9.69 19.89
N ALA A 16 -10.74 8.68 20.36
CA ALA A 16 -9.34 8.51 19.99
C ALA A 16 -9.16 8.23 18.49
N ASN A 17 -9.98 7.34 17.91
CA ASN A 17 -9.93 7.09 16.47
C ASN A 17 -10.47 8.28 15.67
N LEU A 18 -11.56 8.90 16.15
CA LEU A 18 -12.14 10.08 15.52
C LEU A 18 -11.11 11.20 15.39
N PHE A 19 -10.38 11.49 16.47
CA PHE A 19 -9.31 12.47 16.50
C PHE A 19 -8.23 12.16 15.45
N LEU A 20 -7.74 10.91 15.39
CA LEU A 20 -6.70 10.52 14.43
C LEU A 20 -7.17 10.62 12.97
N ILE A 21 -8.42 10.22 12.69
CA ILE A 21 -9.00 10.30 11.34
C ILE A 21 -9.13 11.76 10.90
N TRP A 22 -9.72 12.62 11.73
CA TRP A 22 -9.89 14.03 11.39
C TRP A 22 -8.56 14.80 11.36
N LEU A 23 -7.60 14.42 12.20
CA LEU A 23 -6.23 14.95 12.14
C LEU A 23 -5.55 14.59 10.81
N ALA A 24 -5.74 13.36 10.31
CA ALA A 24 -5.25 12.96 9.00
C ALA A 24 -5.90 13.77 7.86
N ILE A 25 -7.23 13.97 7.92
CA ILE A 25 -7.94 14.84 6.96
C ILE A 25 -7.40 16.28 6.99
N LEU A 26 -7.20 16.84 8.18
CA LEU A 26 -6.62 18.17 8.34
C LEU A 26 -5.22 18.23 7.74
N PHE A 27 -4.38 17.24 8.04
CA PHE A 27 -3.03 17.12 7.47
C PHE A 27 -3.05 17.09 5.95
N TYR A 28 -3.94 16.31 5.33
CA TYR A 28 -4.06 16.24 3.87
C TYR A 28 -4.48 17.59 3.25
N LYS A 29 -5.33 18.37 3.93
CA LYS A 29 -5.81 19.67 3.44
C LYS A 29 -4.80 20.80 3.63
N THR A 30 -3.96 20.72 4.66
CA THR A 30 -3.01 21.80 5.03
C THR A 30 -1.60 21.57 4.52
N ASN A 31 -1.17 20.31 4.38
CA ASN A 31 0.15 19.99 3.86
C ASN A 31 0.25 20.34 2.37
N ALA A 32 1.25 21.14 2.00
CA ALA A 32 1.43 21.65 0.64
C ALA A 32 1.53 20.54 -0.43
N TYR A 33 2.22 19.44 -0.12
CA TYR A 33 2.35 18.33 -1.06
C TYR A 33 1.03 17.59 -1.25
N TYR A 34 0.40 17.14 -0.15
CA TYR A 34 -0.84 16.35 -0.23
C TYR A 34 -2.01 17.14 -0.80
N LYS A 35 -2.06 18.46 -0.57
CA LYS A 35 -3.07 19.35 -1.16
C LYS A 35 -3.01 19.36 -2.69
N GLY A 36 -1.82 19.28 -3.28
CA GLY A 36 -1.64 19.21 -4.74
C GLY A 36 -1.72 17.79 -5.29
N PHE A 37 -1.32 16.80 -4.50
CA PHE A 37 -1.26 15.39 -4.92
C PHE A 37 -2.61 14.67 -4.84
N ILE A 38 -3.35 14.82 -3.74
CA ILE A 38 -4.62 14.12 -3.54
C ILE A 38 -5.69 14.76 -4.41
N ARG A 39 -6.26 13.97 -5.32
CA ARG A 39 -7.38 14.40 -6.16
C ARG A 39 -8.62 14.80 -5.34
N ALA A 40 -9.43 15.69 -5.89
CA ALA A 40 -10.69 16.11 -5.27
C ALA A 40 -11.63 14.92 -4.97
N GLU A 41 -11.76 13.97 -5.90
CA GLU A 41 -12.63 12.80 -5.73
C GLU A 41 -12.09 11.85 -4.64
N ALA A 42 -10.77 11.66 -4.57
CA ALA A 42 -10.12 10.89 -3.51
C ALA A 42 -10.34 11.54 -2.14
N MET A 43 -10.20 12.86 -2.05
CA MET A 43 -10.47 13.62 -0.83
C MET A 43 -11.95 13.53 -0.41
N GLN A 44 -12.89 13.55 -1.36
CA GLN A 44 -14.32 13.35 -1.07
C GLN A 44 -14.58 11.97 -0.47
N VAL A 45 -14.00 10.91 -1.03
CA VAL A 45 -14.11 9.55 -0.46
C VAL A 45 -13.56 9.50 0.97
N LEU A 46 -12.38 10.07 1.22
CA LEU A 46 -11.79 10.14 2.55
C LEU A 46 -12.69 10.90 3.55
N LEU A 47 -13.29 12.01 3.11
CA LEU A 47 -14.24 12.78 3.92
C LEU A 47 -15.51 11.97 4.22
N PHE A 48 -16.09 11.30 3.23
CA PHE A 48 -17.26 10.43 3.45
C PHE A 48 -16.94 9.28 4.39
N MET A 49 -15.75 8.69 4.31
CA MET A 49 -15.30 7.68 5.27
C MET A 49 -15.16 8.27 6.68
N ALA A 50 -14.63 9.48 6.83
CA ALA A 50 -14.49 10.14 8.13
C ALA A 50 -15.85 10.50 8.75
N ILE A 51 -16.77 11.05 7.94
CA ILE A 51 -18.15 11.35 8.34
C ILE A 51 -18.89 10.05 8.69
N GLY A 52 -18.79 9.03 7.84
CA GLY A 52 -19.37 7.71 8.09
C GLY A 52 -18.86 7.10 9.40
N TYR A 53 -17.55 7.18 9.68
CA TYR A 53 -16.99 6.77 10.97
C TYR A 53 -17.59 7.56 12.13
N THR A 54 -17.73 8.89 11.97
CA THR A 54 -18.28 9.78 13.01
C THR A 54 -19.72 9.38 13.36
N ILE A 55 -20.55 9.07 12.36
CA ILE A 55 -21.95 8.73 12.56
C ILE A 55 -22.13 7.30 13.07
N PHE A 56 -21.48 6.32 12.42
CA PHE A 56 -21.77 4.90 12.66
C PHE A 56 -20.88 4.25 13.72
N ALA A 57 -19.68 4.80 14.00
CA ALA A 57 -18.82 4.20 15.02
C ALA A 57 -19.37 4.44 16.44
N PHE A 58 -20.07 5.55 16.68
CA PHE A 58 -20.66 5.85 17.98
C PHE A 58 -21.63 4.77 18.47
N PRO A 59 -22.71 4.41 17.73
CA PRO A 59 -23.60 3.33 18.14
C PRO A 59 -22.87 1.97 18.18
N TYR A 60 -21.90 1.74 17.30
CA TYR A 60 -21.09 0.52 17.31
C TYR A 60 -20.35 0.32 18.66
N TYR A 61 -19.67 1.34 19.17
CA TYR A 61 -18.96 1.25 20.46
C TYR A 61 -19.91 1.14 21.67
N LEU A 62 -21.16 1.56 21.54
CA LEU A 62 -22.19 1.39 22.58
C LEU A 62 -22.81 -0.02 22.60
N VAL A 63 -22.88 -0.70 21.46
CA VAL A 63 -23.49 -2.04 21.38
C VAL A 63 -22.46 -3.15 21.59
N LEU A 64 -21.24 -2.96 21.08
CA LEU A 64 -20.16 -3.93 21.16
C LEU A 64 -19.01 -3.34 22.00
N PRO A 65 -19.07 -3.47 23.34
CA PRO A 65 -17.98 -3.01 24.19
C PRO A 65 -16.69 -3.73 23.77
N VAL A 66 -15.66 -2.93 23.47
CA VAL A 66 -14.32 -3.44 23.14
C VAL A 66 -13.68 -3.90 24.45
N ALA A 67 -14.08 -5.08 24.93
CA ALA A 67 -13.56 -5.64 26.17
C ALA A 67 -12.05 -5.88 26.03
N GLY A 68 -11.26 -5.16 26.83
CA GLY A 68 -9.86 -5.44 27.16
C GLY A 68 -8.80 -5.24 26.07
N LYS A 69 -9.14 -5.24 24.77
CA LYS A 69 -8.11 -5.20 23.70
C LYS A 69 -7.74 -3.81 23.18
N GLY A 70 -8.52 -2.79 23.49
CA GLY A 70 -8.28 -1.41 23.08
C GLY A 70 -8.28 -1.17 21.56
N SER A 71 -8.90 -0.08 21.10
CA SER A 71 -8.76 0.30 19.69
C SER A 71 -7.32 0.76 19.38
N LYS A 72 -6.81 0.52 18.16
CA LYS A 72 -5.45 0.93 17.76
C LYS A 72 -5.21 2.43 18.00
N GLY A 73 -6.21 3.28 17.71
CA GLY A 73 -6.13 4.71 18.00
C GLY A 73 -6.02 5.03 19.49
N SER A 74 -6.79 4.35 20.34
CA SER A 74 -6.71 4.55 21.79
C SER A 74 -5.38 4.11 22.41
N ILE A 75 -4.82 2.99 21.92
CA ILE A 75 -3.49 2.50 22.32
C ILE A 75 -2.45 3.56 21.97
N LEU A 76 -2.49 4.08 20.73
CA LEU A 76 -1.57 5.10 20.27
C LEU A 76 -1.64 6.39 21.11
N LEU A 77 -2.84 6.94 21.34
CA LEU A 77 -2.96 8.19 22.10
C LEU A 77 -2.57 8.02 23.58
N ARG A 78 -2.88 6.87 24.19
CA ARG A 78 -2.39 6.55 25.56
C ARG A 78 -0.87 6.46 25.58
N ALA A 79 -0.26 5.78 24.60
CA ALA A 79 1.19 5.67 24.47
C ALA A 79 1.86 7.04 24.28
N MET A 80 1.31 7.90 23.42
CA MET A 80 1.80 9.27 23.20
C MET A 80 1.75 10.11 24.49
N LYS A 81 0.64 10.04 25.23
CA LYS A 81 0.51 10.73 26.52
C LYS A 81 1.54 10.22 27.53
N ARG A 82 1.73 8.89 27.62
CA ARG A 82 2.71 8.27 28.53
C ARG A 82 4.13 8.72 28.20
N VAL A 83 4.55 8.56 26.93
CA VAL A 83 5.88 8.96 26.44
C VAL A 83 6.13 10.46 26.62
N TRP A 84 5.12 11.31 26.44
CA TRP A 84 5.23 12.74 26.71
C TRP A 84 5.50 13.05 28.19
N ILE A 85 4.78 12.38 29.10
CA ILE A 85 4.96 12.57 30.54
C ILE A 85 6.34 12.07 30.98
N GLU A 86 6.68 10.83 30.63
CA GLU A 86 7.98 10.22 30.94
C GLU A 86 9.14 10.99 30.30
N GLY A 87 8.96 11.50 29.08
CA GLY A 87 9.94 12.34 28.40
C GLY A 87 10.18 13.67 29.10
N ARG A 88 9.15 14.31 29.64
CA ARG A 88 9.32 15.53 30.47
C ARG A 88 10.05 15.24 31.76
N VAL A 89 9.79 14.09 32.40
CA VAL A 89 10.52 13.65 33.60
C VAL A 89 11.99 13.38 33.26
N TYR A 90 12.25 12.66 32.17
CA TYR A 90 13.59 12.39 31.68
C TYR A 90 14.37 13.69 31.38
N LEU A 91 13.77 14.64 30.66
CA LEU A 91 14.42 15.92 30.34
C LEU A 91 14.77 16.74 31.59
N ARG A 92 13.90 16.73 32.61
CA ARG A 92 14.19 17.39 33.90
C ARG A 92 15.30 16.68 34.68
N ALA A 93 15.37 15.35 34.57
CA ALA A 93 16.37 14.53 35.22
C ALA A 93 17.67 14.39 34.41
N PHE A 94 17.72 14.89 33.17
CA PHE A 94 18.79 14.64 32.20
C PHE A 94 20.18 15.02 32.72
N VAL A 95 20.27 16.16 33.42
CA VAL A 95 21.54 16.64 34.00
C VAL A 95 21.80 16.00 35.37
N SER A 96 20.75 15.68 36.13
CA SER A 96 20.85 15.28 37.54
C SER A 96 20.97 13.77 37.75
N LYS A 97 20.48 12.95 36.81
CA LYS A 97 20.40 11.48 36.90
C LYS A 97 20.58 10.85 35.51
N PRO A 98 21.83 10.69 35.04
CA PRO A 98 22.11 10.15 33.70
C PRO A 98 21.64 8.70 33.50
N GLU A 99 21.39 7.96 34.59
CA GLU A 99 20.86 6.58 34.55
C GLU A 99 19.35 6.49 34.31
N HIS A 100 18.62 7.62 34.30
CA HIS A 100 17.17 7.58 34.09
C HIS A 100 16.86 7.01 32.68
N PRO A 101 16.06 5.94 32.56
CA PRO A 101 15.82 5.33 31.27
C PRO A 101 15.02 6.26 30.35
N LEU A 102 15.38 6.24 29.06
CA LEU A 102 14.61 6.88 28.01
C LEU A 102 13.22 6.21 27.89
N PRO A 103 12.13 6.98 27.72
CA PRO A 103 10.81 6.41 27.47
C PRO A 103 10.82 5.60 26.18
N ARG A 104 10.27 4.38 26.24
CA ARG A 104 10.22 3.46 25.08
C ARG A 104 8.78 3.03 24.85
N LEU A 105 8.44 2.90 23.57
CA LEU A 105 7.17 2.28 23.15
C LEU A 105 7.25 0.77 23.31
N GLU A 106 6.18 0.18 23.83
CA GLU A 106 5.98 -1.26 23.91
C GLU A 106 5.66 -1.82 22.51
N GLN A 107 5.82 -3.14 22.33
CA GLN A 107 5.68 -3.75 21.02
C GLN A 107 4.27 -3.58 20.41
N HIS A 108 3.24 -3.65 21.24
CA HIS A 108 1.85 -3.49 20.80
C HIS A 108 1.53 -2.02 20.43
N GLU A 109 2.13 -1.05 21.14
CA GLU A 109 2.03 0.38 20.85
C GLU A 109 2.78 0.77 19.57
N LYS A 110 3.99 0.24 19.37
CA LYS A 110 4.74 0.37 18.11
C LYS A 110 3.92 -0.14 16.94
N THR A 111 3.28 -1.30 17.10
CA THR A 111 2.41 -1.88 16.07
C THR A 111 1.23 -0.96 15.78
N ALA A 112 0.60 -0.37 16.81
CA ALA A 112 -0.49 0.58 16.62
C ALA A 112 -0.06 1.87 15.90
N LEU A 113 1.08 2.45 16.28
CA LEU A 113 1.69 3.61 15.61
C LEU A 113 1.95 3.32 14.13
N LEU A 114 2.73 2.27 13.85
CA LEU A 114 3.12 1.90 12.49
C LEU A 114 1.90 1.57 11.63
N PHE A 115 0.88 0.94 12.22
CA PHE A 115 -0.35 0.64 11.52
C PHE A 115 -1.13 1.90 11.11
N VAL A 116 -1.24 2.89 12.00
CA VAL A 116 -1.86 4.19 11.69
C VAL A 116 -1.06 4.90 10.59
N LEU A 117 0.27 4.86 10.64
CA LEU A 117 1.13 5.43 9.60
C LEU A 117 0.91 4.75 8.23
N VAL A 118 0.80 3.41 8.19
CA VAL A 118 0.47 2.68 6.95
C VAL A 118 -0.85 3.18 6.36
N LYS A 119 -1.91 3.30 7.17
CA LYS A 119 -3.21 3.77 6.70
C LYS A 119 -3.16 5.22 6.22
N ILE A 120 -2.55 6.12 7.00
CA ILE A 120 -2.45 7.54 6.67
C ILE A 120 -1.63 7.76 5.39
N PHE A 121 -0.61 6.94 5.16
CA PHE A 121 0.24 7.07 3.97
C PHE A 121 -0.41 6.45 2.73
N PHE A 122 -0.77 5.16 2.79
CA PHE A 122 -1.15 4.42 1.58
C PHE A 122 -2.59 4.63 1.11
N LEU A 123 -3.55 4.78 2.01
CA LEU A 123 -4.96 4.93 1.62
C LEU A 123 -5.19 6.14 0.68
N PRO A 124 -4.74 7.37 0.98
CA PRO A 124 -4.94 8.51 0.07
C PRO A 124 -4.20 8.32 -1.27
N ILE A 125 -3.04 7.66 -1.26
CA ILE A 125 -2.27 7.37 -2.48
C ILE A 125 -3.04 6.40 -3.38
N MET A 126 -3.57 5.30 -2.81
CA MET A 126 -4.32 4.30 -3.59
C MET A 126 -5.61 4.87 -4.17
N LEU A 127 -6.33 5.70 -3.41
CA LEU A 127 -7.53 6.39 -3.92
C LEU A 127 -7.17 7.39 -5.04
N THR A 128 -6.06 8.12 -4.89
CA THR A 128 -5.56 9.04 -5.92
C THR A 128 -5.21 8.29 -7.20
N PHE A 129 -4.49 7.17 -7.10
CA PHE A 129 -4.15 6.33 -8.26
C PHE A 129 -5.39 5.70 -8.89
N PHE A 130 -6.35 5.25 -8.10
CA PHE A 130 -7.63 4.73 -8.59
C PHE A 130 -8.34 5.77 -9.46
N PHE A 131 -8.56 6.98 -8.94
CA PHE A 131 -9.25 8.02 -9.71
C PHE A 131 -8.44 8.50 -10.92
N ASN A 132 -7.11 8.60 -10.83
CA ASN A 132 -6.27 8.92 -11.98
C ASN A 132 -6.48 7.91 -13.13
N ASN A 133 -6.44 6.61 -12.84
CA ASN A 133 -6.68 5.58 -13.85
C ASN A 133 -8.12 5.58 -14.35
N TYR A 134 -9.10 5.84 -13.48
CA TYR A 134 -10.52 5.93 -13.86
C TYR A 134 -10.75 7.04 -14.90
N PHE A 135 -10.24 8.24 -14.63
CA PHE A 135 -10.37 9.37 -15.56
C PHE A 135 -9.56 9.17 -16.83
N HIS A 136 -8.41 8.50 -16.75
CA HIS A 136 -7.63 8.13 -17.93
C HIS A 136 -8.43 7.21 -18.86
N ILE A 137 -9.00 6.12 -18.32
CA ILE A 137 -9.87 5.20 -19.09
C ILE A 137 -11.09 5.93 -19.64
N LYS A 138 -11.75 6.77 -18.83
CA LYS A 138 -12.91 7.56 -19.28
C LYS A 138 -12.55 8.43 -20.48
N GLY A 139 -11.39 9.08 -20.46
CA GLY A 139 -10.88 9.87 -21.58
C GLY A 139 -10.65 9.03 -22.84
N LEU A 140 -10.04 7.85 -22.69
CA LEU A 140 -9.82 6.92 -23.80
C LEU A 140 -11.13 6.41 -24.42
N LEU A 141 -12.13 6.06 -23.58
CA LEU A 141 -13.43 5.57 -24.04
C LEU A 141 -14.20 6.61 -24.84
N VAL A 142 -14.14 7.90 -24.45
CA VAL A 142 -14.75 8.98 -25.24
C VAL A 142 -14.13 9.06 -26.64
N GLY A 143 -12.82 8.79 -26.76
CA GLY A 143 -12.12 8.73 -28.04
C GLY A 143 -12.47 7.52 -28.92
N LEU A 144 -13.16 6.50 -28.38
CA LEU A 144 -13.55 5.30 -29.14
C LEU A 144 -14.85 5.47 -29.93
N ASN A 145 -15.70 6.43 -29.56
CA ASN A 145 -17.06 6.59 -30.12
C ASN A 145 -17.10 6.84 -31.64
N ASN A 146 -15.98 7.22 -32.26
CA ASN A 146 -15.86 7.50 -33.70
C ASN A 146 -14.99 6.47 -34.44
N THR A 147 -14.67 5.32 -33.84
CA THR A 147 -13.74 4.34 -34.42
C THR A 147 -14.51 3.27 -35.22
N PRO A 148 -14.10 2.94 -36.46
CA PRO A 148 -14.72 1.86 -37.21
C PRO A 148 -14.67 0.51 -36.47
N LEU A 149 -15.71 -0.31 -36.61
CA LEU A 149 -15.86 -1.63 -35.95
C LEU A 149 -14.84 -2.70 -36.39
N ALA A 150 -13.92 -2.38 -37.30
CA ALA A 150 -12.95 -3.35 -37.81
C ALA A 150 -11.85 -3.63 -36.75
N PHE A 151 -11.82 -4.85 -36.22
CA PHE A 151 -10.78 -5.27 -35.29
C PHE A 151 -9.48 -5.56 -36.05
N THR A 152 -8.61 -4.56 -36.16
CA THR A 152 -7.26 -4.69 -36.74
C THR A 152 -6.19 -4.68 -35.66
N ALA A 153 -4.98 -5.17 -35.97
CA ALA A 153 -3.84 -5.06 -35.07
C ALA A 153 -3.53 -3.59 -34.73
N ASP A 154 -3.62 -2.71 -35.72
CA ASP A 154 -3.45 -1.27 -35.53
C ASP A 154 -4.46 -0.69 -34.53
N MET A 155 -5.76 -1.03 -34.67
CA MET A 155 -6.79 -0.61 -33.73
C MET A 155 -6.52 -1.15 -32.31
N PHE A 156 -6.12 -2.41 -32.19
CA PHE A 156 -5.77 -2.99 -30.88
C PHE A 156 -4.65 -2.19 -30.21
N PHE A 157 -3.55 -1.94 -30.90
CA PHE A 157 -2.37 -1.33 -30.29
C PHE A 157 -2.43 0.19 -30.14
N SER A 158 -3.21 0.88 -30.98
CA SER A 158 -3.39 2.33 -30.92
C SER A 158 -4.53 2.76 -29.98
N LYS A 159 -5.54 1.90 -29.77
CA LYS A 159 -6.74 2.26 -28.97
C LYS A 159 -6.98 1.34 -27.77
N LEU A 160 -6.95 0.02 -27.94
CA LEU A 160 -7.30 -0.92 -26.86
C LEU A 160 -6.15 -1.14 -25.87
N TYR A 161 -4.93 -1.33 -26.36
CA TYR A 161 -3.75 -1.56 -25.53
C TYR A 161 -3.53 -0.42 -24.52
N PRO A 162 -3.57 0.88 -24.90
CA PRO A 162 -3.46 1.97 -23.95
C PRO A 162 -4.61 2.04 -22.95
N ALA A 163 -5.75 1.39 -23.20
CA ALA A 163 -6.87 1.31 -22.25
C ALA A 163 -6.75 0.14 -21.26
N ILE A 164 -6.09 -0.96 -21.65
CA ILE A 164 -5.96 -2.17 -20.82
C ILE A 164 -5.03 -1.95 -19.63
N ILE A 165 -3.90 -1.27 -19.82
CA ILE A 165 -2.93 -1.02 -18.75
C ILE A 165 -3.50 -0.16 -17.61
N PRO A 166 -4.12 1.02 -17.87
CA PRO A 166 -4.74 1.79 -16.80
C PRO A 166 -5.93 1.05 -16.18
N LEU A 167 -6.62 0.17 -16.93
CA LEU A 167 -7.64 -0.71 -16.35
C LEU A 167 -7.03 -1.70 -15.34
N ILE A 168 -5.87 -2.28 -15.64
CA ILE A 168 -5.15 -3.15 -14.69
C ILE A 168 -4.79 -2.37 -13.42
N PHE A 169 -4.23 -1.16 -13.55
CA PHE A 169 -3.87 -0.34 -12.39
C PHE A 169 -5.08 0.21 -11.64
N LEU A 170 -6.21 0.46 -12.33
CA LEU A 170 -7.49 0.81 -11.69
C LEU A 170 -7.95 -0.31 -10.76
N LEU A 171 -7.96 -1.56 -11.25
CA LEU A 171 -8.41 -2.72 -10.48
C LEU A 171 -7.46 -3.03 -9.32
N ASP A 172 -6.15 -2.94 -9.54
CA ASP A 172 -5.12 -3.08 -8.50
C ASP A 172 -5.32 -2.07 -7.37
N THR A 173 -5.42 -0.79 -7.71
CA THR A 173 -5.55 0.29 -6.74
C THR A 173 -6.92 0.33 -6.06
N LEU A 174 -7.97 -0.18 -6.69
CA LEU A 174 -9.26 -0.42 -6.05
C LEU A 174 -9.14 -1.48 -4.94
N TRP A 175 -8.48 -2.61 -5.23
CA TRP A 175 -8.27 -3.68 -4.26
C TRP A 175 -7.43 -3.21 -3.07
N PHE A 176 -6.30 -2.56 -3.33
CA PHE A 176 -5.45 -2.00 -2.27
C PHE A 176 -6.18 -0.92 -1.47
N SER A 177 -6.95 -0.03 -2.11
CA SER A 177 -7.81 0.94 -1.42
C SER A 177 -8.73 0.23 -0.41
N PHE A 178 -9.39 -0.86 -0.82
CA PHE A 178 -10.22 -1.68 0.07
C PHE A 178 -9.42 -2.30 1.22
N GLY A 179 -8.26 -2.91 0.93
CA GLY A 179 -7.38 -3.52 1.94
C GLY A 179 -6.88 -2.52 2.99
N TYR A 180 -6.58 -1.29 2.58
CA TYR A 180 -6.20 -0.23 3.51
C TYR A 180 -7.36 0.38 4.27
N ALA A 181 -8.54 0.49 3.66
CA ALA A 181 -9.73 1.07 4.28
C ALA A 181 -10.30 0.17 5.39
N PHE A 182 -10.40 -1.13 5.14
CA PHE A 182 -11.24 -2.01 5.94
C PHE A 182 -10.49 -3.18 6.59
N GLU A 183 -10.94 -3.53 7.80
CA GLU A 183 -10.54 -4.72 8.55
C GLU A 183 -11.80 -5.41 9.06
N PHE A 184 -12.05 -6.62 8.56
CA PHE A 184 -13.18 -7.44 8.93
C PHE A 184 -12.69 -8.82 9.36
N SER A 185 -13.07 -9.26 10.55
CA SER A 185 -12.65 -10.56 11.10
C SER A 185 -13.07 -11.73 10.22
N TRP A 186 -14.26 -11.67 9.61
CA TRP A 186 -14.77 -12.71 8.70
C TRP A 186 -14.00 -12.81 7.39
N LEU A 187 -13.34 -11.72 6.95
CA LEU A 187 -12.42 -11.73 5.80
C LEU A 187 -11.00 -12.18 6.17
N LYS A 188 -10.73 -12.47 7.45
CA LYS A 188 -9.42 -12.86 7.97
C LYS A 188 -8.30 -11.90 7.52
N ASN A 189 -8.59 -10.59 7.48
CA ASN A 189 -7.66 -9.55 7.01
C ASN A 189 -7.21 -8.56 8.09
N THR A 190 -7.44 -8.90 9.35
CA THR A 190 -6.98 -8.13 10.52
C THR A 190 -5.46 -8.11 10.59
N VAL A 191 -4.86 -6.96 10.90
CA VAL A 191 -3.41 -6.85 10.98
C VAL A 191 -2.85 -7.58 12.20
N LYS A 192 -2.00 -8.59 11.94
CA LYS A 192 -1.22 -9.30 12.96
C LYS A 192 0.00 -8.48 13.40
N SER A 193 0.74 -7.92 12.44
CA SER A 193 1.93 -7.08 12.71
C SER A 193 2.26 -6.15 11.53
N VAL A 194 3.14 -5.18 11.77
CA VAL A 194 3.64 -4.21 10.78
C VAL A 194 5.17 -4.28 10.75
N GLU A 195 5.79 -4.07 9.58
CA GLU A 195 7.24 -4.10 9.38
C GLU A 195 7.92 -3.17 10.40
N PRO A 196 8.73 -3.71 11.33
CA PRO A 196 9.22 -2.93 12.46
C PRO A 196 10.48 -2.12 12.16
N THR A 197 11.15 -2.36 11.03
CA THR A 197 12.47 -1.77 10.74
C THR A 197 12.37 -0.53 9.84
N VAL A 198 13.15 0.49 10.18
CA VAL A 198 13.28 1.70 9.35
C VAL A 198 13.73 1.36 7.94
N PHE A 199 14.63 0.39 7.78
CA PHE A 199 15.12 -0.04 6.46
C PHE A 199 13.99 -0.59 5.57
N GLY A 200 13.12 -1.45 6.10
CA GLY A 200 11.97 -1.97 5.34
C GLY A 200 11.00 -0.87 4.92
N TRP A 201 10.79 0.12 5.78
CA TRP A 201 10.01 1.31 5.45
C TRP A 201 10.66 2.15 4.35
N ILE A 202 11.96 2.48 4.45
CA ILE A 202 12.66 3.26 3.43
C ILE A 202 12.55 2.58 2.07
N VAL A 203 12.89 1.30 1.98
CA VAL A 203 12.84 0.52 0.73
C VAL A 203 11.43 0.52 0.15
N ALA A 204 10.39 0.36 0.99
CA ALA A 204 9.01 0.39 0.51
C ALA A 204 8.58 1.78 0.05
N LEU A 205 8.93 2.83 0.79
CA LEU A 205 8.54 4.22 0.54
C LEU A 205 9.19 4.78 -0.72
N MET A 206 10.42 4.38 -1.07
CA MET A 206 11.07 4.75 -2.34
C MET A 206 10.23 4.41 -3.59
N CYS A 207 9.30 3.46 -3.48
CA CYS A 207 8.41 3.09 -4.58
C CYS A 207 7.13 3.96 -4.67
N TYR A 208 6.88 4.86 -3.72
CA TYR A 208 5.63 5.65 -3.65
C TYR A 208 5.87 7.17 -3.53
N PRO A 209 4.97 8.00 -4.08
CA PRO A 209 5.02 9.44 -3.88
C PRO A 209 4.83 9.83 -2.40
N PRO A 210 5.45 10.93 -1.93
CA PRO A 210 6.38 11.81 -2.64
C PRO A 210 7.79 11.22 -2.85
N PHE A 211 8.18 10.20 -2.08
CA PHE A 211 9.57 9.75 -2.00
C PHE A 211 10.11 9.21 -3.33
N ASN A 212 9.26 8.57 -4.13
CA ASN A 212 9.63 8.09 -5.44
C ASN A 212 10.03 9.22 -6.41
N SER A 213 9.64 10.47 -6.16
CA SER A 213 10.08 11.61 -7.00
C SER A 213 11.58 11.84 -6.86
N VAL A 214 12.13 11.67 -5.64
CA VAL A 214 13.58 11.74 -5.40
C VAL A 214 14.26 10.54 -6.04
N THR A 215 13.69 9.33 -5.88
CA THR A 215 14.25 8.13 -6.49
C THR A 215 14.28 8.21 -8.02
N ALA A 216 13.22 8.76 -8.63
CA ALA A 216 13.09 8.92 -10.07
C ALA A 216 14.07 9.94 -10.67
N GLN A 217 14.62 10.88 -9.88
CA GLN A 217 15.67 11.79 -10.35
C GLN A 217 16.97 11.04 -10.68
N TYR A 218 17.27 9.97 -9.95
CA TYR A 218 18.49 9.17 -10.13
C TYR A 218 18.26 7.91 -10.96
N ALA A 219 17.08 7.28 -10.82
CA ALA A 219 16.68 6.08 -11.52
C ALA A 219 15.29 6.26 -12.12
N PRO A 220 15.15 7.00 -13.24
CA PRO A 220 13.86 7.32 -13.84
C PRO A 220 13.01 6.09 -14.11
N PHE A 221 11.72 6.18 -13.76
CA PHE A 221 10.74 5.20 -14.16
C PHE A 221 10.28 5.47 -15.59
N TYR A 222 10.43 4.48 -16.45
CA TYR A 222 9.82 4.55 -17.76
C TYR A 222 8.46 3.86 -17.75
N THR A 223 7.39 4.65 -17.80
CA THR A 223 5.99 4.17 -17.81
C THR A 223 5.23 4.67 -19.02
N ASN A 224 5.92 5.13 -20.07
CA ASN A 224 5.26 5.64 -21.25
C ASN A 224 4.75 4.48 -22.12
N GLU A 225 3.44 4.31 -22.09
CA GLU A 225 2.71 3.26 -22.81
C GLU A 225 2.60 3.55 -24.31
N LEU A 226 2.89 4.81 -24.69
CA LEU A 226 2.85 5.36 -26.04
C LEU A 226 4.20 5.26 -26.76
N VAL A 227 5.19 4.54 -26.21
CA VAL A 227 6.39 4.27 -27.00
C VAL A 227 5.97 3.55 -28.27
N GLU A 228 6.31 4.16 -29.39
CA GLU A 228 6.07 3.58 -30.69
C GLU A 228 7.05 2.44 -30.91
N TRP A 229 6.52 1.24 -30.96
CA TRP A 229 7.25 0.07 -31.41
C TRP A 229 7.08 -0.05 -32.91
N GLY A 230 8.17 -0.31 -33.64
CA GLY A 230 8.06 -0.64 -35.06
C GLY A 230 7.15 -1.84 -35.29
N SER A 231 6.55 -1.93 -36.49
CA SER A 231 5.60 -2.98 -36.86
C SER A 231 6.09 -4.41 -36.58
N ARG A 232 7.40 -4.65 -36.69
CA ARG A 232 8.04 -5.97 -36.44
C ARG A 232 8.16 -6.32 -34.95
N THR A 233 8.18 -5.34 -34.06
CA THR A 233 8.36 -5.54 -32.60
C THR A 233 7.09 -5.29 -31.80
N MET A 234 6.00 -4.91 -32.48
CA MET A 234 4.68 -4.67 -31.90
C MET A 234 4.17 -5.82 -31.02
N TYR A 235 4.42 -7.07 -31.42
CA TYR A 235 4.00 -8.27 -30.69
C TYR A 235 4.66 -8.43 -29.32
N ILE A 236 5.83 -7.83 -29.09
CA ILE A 236 6.53 -7.86 -27.80
C ILE A 236 5.68 -7.21 -26.69
N ARG A 237 4.78 -6.28 -27.06
CA ARG A 237 3.83 -5.63 -26.14
C ARG A 237 2.86 -6.63 -25.49
N PHE A 238 2.59 -7.79 -26.10
CA PHE A 238 1.84 -8.85 -25.43
C PHE A 238 2.56 -9.38 -24.20
N GLY A 239 3.91 -9.41 -24.20
CA GLY A 239 4.70 -9.77 -23.04
C GLY A 239 4.48 -8.81 -21.86
N ILE A 240 4.32 -7.51 -22.14
CA ILE A 240 3.96 -6.51 -21.12
C ILE A 240 2.59 -6.84 -20.53
N LEU A 241 1.59 -7.09 -21.38
CA LEU A 241 0.23 -7.43 -20.92
C LEU A 241 0.22 -8.70 -20.07
N ILE A 242 0.90 -9.76 -20.50
CA ILE A 242 1.01 -11.01 -19.74
C ILE A 242 1.64 -10.74 -18.37
N ALA A 243 2.73 -9.98 -18.33
CA ALA A 243 3.36 -9.61 -17.07
C ALA A 243 2.40 -8.80 -16.18
N LEU A 244 1.73 -7.77 -16.70
CA LEU A 244 0.78 -6.97 -15.92
C LEU A 244 -0.48 -7.75 -15.50
N LEU A 245 -0.90 -8.76 -16.26
CA LEU A 245 -1.98 -9.66 -15.86
C LEU A 245 -1.54 -10.60 -14.73
N ILE A 246 -0.29 -11.09 -14.72
CA ILE A 246 0.27 -11.84 -13.59
C ILE A 246 0.36 -10.93 -12.35
N TYR A 247 0.75 -9.67 -12.53
CA TYR A 247 0.74 -8.66 -11.46
C TYR A 247 -0.67 -8.49 -10.87
N LEU A 248 -1.69 -8.31 -11.72
CA LEU A 248 -3.08 -8.17 -11.26
C LEU A 248 -3.61 -9.46 -10.61
N TRP A 249 -3.26 -10.62 -11.16
CA TRP A 249 -3.63 -11.91 -10.59
C TRP A 249 -3.07 -12.08 -9.18
N ALA A 250 -1.84 -11.61 -8.91
CA ALA A 250 -1.28 -11.58 -7.57
C ALA A 250 -2.12 -10.68 -6.63
N THR A 251 -2.52 -9.49 -7.06
CA THR A 251 -3.39 -8.60 -6.27
C THR A 251 -4.73 -9.26 -5.93
N PHE A 252 -5.39 -9.90 -6.90
CA PHE A 252 -6.64 -10.61 -6.63
C PHE A 252 -6.45 -11.82 -5.72
N ALA A 253 -5.33 -12.56 -5.86
CA ALA A 253 -5.01 -13.68 -4.99
C ALA A 253 -4.77 -13.24 -3.53
N LEU A 254 -4.21 -12.05 -3.29
CA LEU A 254 -4.11 -11.46 -1.95
C LEU A 254 -5.50 -11.18 -1.33
N GLY A 255 -6.51 -10.89 -2.16
CA GLY A 255 -7.86 -10.59 -1.70
C GLY A 255 -7.89 -9.42 -0.71
N ALA A 256 -8.66 -9.55 0.36
CA ALA A 256 -8.78 -8.52 1.41
C ALA A 256 -7.50 -8.28 2.23
N LYS A 257 -6.46 -9.12 2.05
CA LYS A 257 -5.18 -9.02 2.77
C LYS A 257 -4.16 -8.11 2.06
N CYS A 258 -4.48 -7.60 0.87
CA CYS A 258 -3.59 -6.71 0.12
C CYS A 258 -3.22 -5.46 0.93
N SER A 259 -1.94 -5.33 1.24
CA SER A 259 -1.38 -4.17 1.93
C SER A 259 0.14 -4.26 1.94
N ASN A 260 0.79 -3.11 1.84
CA ASN A 260 2.23 -2.99 2.04
C ASN A 260 2.57 -2.91 3.53
N LEU A 261 3.75 -3.44 3.89
CA LEU A 261 4.34 -3.35 5.23
C LEU A 261 3.55 -4.04 6.34
N THR A 262 2.49 -4.80 6.06
CA THR A 262 1.70 -5.46 7.11
C THR A 262 1.55 -6.95 6.89
N ASN A 263 1.56 -7.71 7.98
CA ASN A 263 1.16 -9.11 7.99
C ASN A 263 -0.35 -9.18 8.33
N ARG A 264 -1.17 -9.55 7.34
CA ARG A 264 -2.62 -9.81 7.46
C ARG A 264 -2.96 -11.29 7.28
N GLY A 265 -1.98 -12.16 7.45
CA GLY A 265 -2.06 -13.58 7.19
C GLY A 265 -1.46 -13.96 5.83
N ILE A 266 -1.00 -15.20 5.73
CA ILE A 266 -0.24 -15.69 4.58
C ILE A 266 -1.20 -16.16 3.47
N VAL A 267 -0.79 -15.94 2.23
CA VAL A 267 -1.52 -16.35 1.02
C VAL A 267 -0.61 -17.28 0.23
N THR A 268 -1.11 -18.47 -0.06
CA THR A 268 -0.34 -19.57 -0.69
C THR A 268 -0.98 -20.07 -1.98
N ARG A 269 -2.07 -19.44 -2.43
CA ARG A 269 -2.87 -19.84 -3.61
C ARG A 269 -2.66 -18.86 -4.77
N GLY A 270 -3.04 -19.30 -5.97
CA GLY A 270 -2.86 -18.50 -7.19
C GLY A 270 -1.37 -18.42 -7.56
N PRO A 271 -0.85 -17.25 -7.98
CA PRO A 271 0.54 -17.15 -8.41
C PRO A 271 1.52 -17.32 -7.24
N TYR A 272 1.06 -17.12 -6.00
CA TYR A 272 1.81 -17.41 -4.77
C TYR A 272 2.07 -18.91 -4.57
N GLY A 273 1.33 -19.80 -5.22
CA GLY A 273 1.65 -21.24 -5.21
C GLY A 273 2.87 -21.59 -6.06
N ILE A 274 3.31 -20.67 -6.92
CA ILE A 274 4.43 -20.87 -7.84
C ILE A 274 5.66 -20.15 -7.29
N VAL A 275 5.59 -18.84 -7.04
CA VAL A 275 6.70 -18.04 -6.52
C VAL A 275 6.22 -17.13 -5.38
N ARG A 276 7.12 -16.76 -4.46
CA ARG A 276 6.71 -15.97 -3.28
C ARG A 276 6.36 -14.51 -3.59
N HIS A 277 6.94 -13.93 -4.64
CA HIS A 277 6.79 -12.51 -5.00
C HIS A 277 6.37 -12.28 -6.46
N PRO A 278 5.21 -12.82 -6.89
CA PRO A 278 4.79 -12.80 -8.30
C PRO A 278 4.55 -11.38 -8.84
N ALA A 279 3.97 -10.49 -8.03
CA ALA A 279 3.76 -9.09 -8.41
C ALA A 279 5.10 -8.36 -8.68
N TYR A 280 6.12 -8.62 -7.86
CA TYR A 280 7.41 -7.94 -7.98
C TYR A 280 8.15 -8.36 -9.24
N ILE A 281 8.22 -9.66 -9.54
CA ILE A 281 8.88 -10.14 -10.76
C ILE A 281 8.12 -9.69 -12.00
N ALA A 282 6.79 -9.79 -11.99
CA ALA A 282 5.96 -9.39 -13.12
C ALA A 282 6.11 -7.90 -13.45
N LYS A 283 6.13 -7.04 -12.42
CA LYS A 283 6.36 -5.61 -12.60
C LYS A 283 7.73 -5.30 -13.19
N ASN A 284 8.79 -5.95 -12.69
CA ASN A 284 10.13 -5.78 -13.25
C ASN A 284 10.21 -6.25 -14.71
N ILE A 285 9.68 -7.42 -15.03
CA ILE A 285 9.62 -7.93 -16.42
C ILE A 285 8.90 -6.92 -17.32
N SER A 286 7.75 -6.39 -16.89
CA SER A 286 6.99 -5.42 -17.68
C SER A 286 7.83 -4.17 -18.00
N TRP A 287 8.60 -3.66 -17.02
CA TRP A 287 9.46 -2.49 -17.21
C TRP A 287 10.64 -2.76 -18.12
N TRP A 288 11.29 -3.92 -17.98
CA TRP A 288 12.36 -4.32 -18.89
C TRP A 288 11.88 -4.37 -20.33
N ILE A 289 10.71 -4.97 -20.57
CA ILE A 289 10.14 -5.03 -21.91
C ILE A 289 9.80 -3.61 -22.41
N MET A 290 9.17 -2.76 -21.58
CA MET A 290 8.81 -1.39 -21.96
C MET A 290 10.00 -0.54 -22.43
N ILE A 291 11.19 -0.72 -21.86
CA ILE A 291 12.37 0.10 -22.20
C ILE A 291 13.19 -0.40 -23.39
N LEU A 292 13.00 -1.64 -23.85
CA LEU A 292 13.76 -2.20 -24.98
C LEU A 292 13.85 -1.30 -26.23
N PRO A 293 12.77 -0.67 -26.73
CA PRO A 293 12.81 0.09 -27.98
C PRO A 293 13.56 1.42 -27.85
N ILE A 294 13.81 1.87 -26.62
CA ILE A 294 14.41 3.16 -26.28
C ILE A 294 15.63 2.98 -25.37
N LEU A 295 16.19 1.76 -25.34
CA LEU A 295 17.19 1.37 -24.36
C LEU A 295 18.40 2.31 -24.44
N SER A 296 18.69 2.97 -23.33
CA SER A 296 19.90 3.76 -23.11
C SER A 296 20.64 3.22 -21.89
N TRP A 297 21.92 3.56 -21.74
CA TRP A 297 22.67 3.18 -20.53
C TRP A 297 21.99 3.68 -19.26
N GLN A 298 21.41 4.88 -19.27
CA GLN A 298 20.65 5.41 -18.15
C GLN A 298 19.44 4.54 -17.81
N LEU A 299 18.64 4.14 -18.81
CA LEU A 299 17.46 3.30 -18.58
C LEU A 299 17.83 1.87 -18.18
N PHE A 300 18.92 1.33 -18.72
CA PHE A 300 19.47 0.03 -18.34
C PHE A 300 19.84 0.01 -16.85
N PHE A 301 20.66 0.97 -16.39
CA PHE A 301 21.04 1.04 -14.97
C PHE A 301 19.86 1.38 -14.06
N SER A 302 18.90 2.18 -14.55
CA SER A 302 17.65 2.43 -13.83
C SER A 302 16.84 1.15 -13.63
N ALA A 303 16.71 0.31 -14.66
CA ALA A 303 16.00 -0.96 -14.56
C ALA A 303 16.71 -1.95 -13.62
N ILE A 304 18.05 -2.00 -13.63
CA ILE A 304 18.83 -2.79 -12.66
C ILE A 304 18.60 -2.28 -11.23
N PHE A 305 18.64 -0.96 -11.03
CA PHE A 305 18.36 -0.35 -9.73
C PHE A 305 16.97 -0.74 -9.21
N TRP A 306 15.95 -0.74 -10.08
CA TRP A 306 14.60 -1.16 -9.70
C TRP A 306 14.52 -2.65 -9.33
N ILE A 307 15.23 -3.53 -10.05
CA ILE A 307 15.37 -4.95 -9.63
C ILE A 307 15.92 -5.02 -8.20
N VAL A 308 16.98 -4.26 -7.90
CA VAL A 308 17.58 -4.25 -6.55
C VAL A 308 16.56 -3.77 -5.52
N VAL A 309 15.84 -2.67 -5.77
CA VAL A 309 14.83 -2.15 -4.84
C VAL A 309 13.72 -3.18 -4.58
N TYR A 310 13.17 -3.82 -5.61
CA TYR A 310 12.14 -4.85 -5.44
C TYR A 310 12.67 -6.12 -4.76
N THR A 311 13.94 -6.46 -4.99
CA THR A 311 14.61 -7.56 -4.29
C THR A 311 14.78 -7.26 -2.81
N LEU A 312 15.26 -6.06 -2.47
CA LEU A 312 15.36 -5.61 -1.08
C LEU A 312 13.98 -5.58 -0.42
N ARG A 313 12.95 -5.12 -1.14
CA ARG A 313 11.58 -5.07 -0.63
C ARG A 313 11.10 -6.47 -0.26
N ALA A 314 11.26 -7.44 -1.17
CA ALA A 314 10.95 -8.84 -0.90
C ALA A 314 11.72 -9.34 0.33
N ILE A 315 13.03 -9.14 0.40
CA ILE A 315 13.86 -9.59 1.53
C ILE A 315 13.36 -9.00 2.86
N THR A 316 13.05 -7.71 2.90
CA THR A 316 12.53 -7.06 4.11
C THR A 316 11.17 -7.63 4.50
N GLU A 317 10.28 -7.83 3.53
CA GLU A 317 8.98 -8.46 3.72
C GLU A 317 9.11 -9.90 4.24
N GLU A 318 9.95 -10.74 3.64
CA GLU A 318 10.17 -12.12 4.11
C GLU A 318 10.73 -12.14 5.54
N ARG A 319 11.67 -11.24 5.86
CA ARG A 319 12.25 -11.12 7.21
C ARG A 319 11.19 -10.69 8.24
N HIS A 320 10.21 -9.88 7.84
CA HIS A 320 9.06 -9.56 8.69
C HIS A 320 8.11 -10.76 8.82
N LEU A 321 7.77 -11.41 7.70
CA LEU A 321 6.80 -12.49 7.65
C LEU A 321 7.28 -13.80 8.28
N ILE A 322 8.59 -14.09 8.31
CA ILE A 322 9.15 -15.33 8.88
C ILE A 322 8.86 -15.50 10.38
N LYS A 323 8.42 -14.44 11.05
CA LYS A 323 7.94 -14.48 12.45
C LYS A 323 6.57 -15.16 12.57
N ASP A 324 5.84 -15.33 11.48
CA ASP A 324 4.58 -16.04 11.40
C ASP A 324 4.84 -17.52 11.04
N PRO A 325 4.46 -18.50 11.89
CA PRO A 325 4.64 -19.91 11.60
C PRO A 325 4.04 -20.36 10.26
N ASP A 326 2.92 -19.76 9.85
CA ASP A 326 2.28 -20.03 8.55
C ASP A 326 3.21 -19.67 7.38
N TYR A 327 4.05 -18.63 7.54
CA TYR A 327 4.99 -18.21 6.51
C TYR A 327 6.20 -19.15 6.43
N VAL A 328 6.67 -19.65 7.58
CA VAL A 328 7.74 -20.64 7.64
C VAL A 328 7.31 -21.91 6.88
N GLU A 329 6.08 -22.37 7.10
CA GLU A 329 5.54 -23.54 6.40
C GLU A 329 5.35 -23.28 4.91
N TYR A 330 4.87 -22.09 4.55
CA TYR A 330 4.76 -21.67 3.15
C TYR A 330 6.12 -21.70 2.42
N CYS A 331 7.20 -21.22 3.05
CA CYS A 331 8.54 -21.25 2.46
C CYS A 331 9.08 -22.66 2.19
N LYS A 332 8.62 -23.69 2.91
CA LYS A 332 8.97 -25.09 2.63
C LYS A 332 8.33 -25.59 1.33
N ASN A 333 7.10 -25.17 1.08
CA ASN A 333 6.31 -25.57 -0.08
C ASN A 333 6.71 -24.78 -1.34
N VAL A 334 6.91 -23.47 -1.20
CA VAL A 334 7.26 -22.58 -2.31
C VAL A 334 8.68 -22.08 -2.12
N LYS A 335 9.63 -22.71 -2.80
CA LYS A 335 11.07 -22.50 -2.61
C LYS A 335 11.59 -21.21 -3.27
N TRP A 336 10.97 -20.78 -4.36
CA TRP A 336 11.50 -19.72 -5.22
C TRP A 336 10.88 -18.36 -4.88
N ARG A 337 11.71 -17.31 -4.85
CA ARG A 337 11.22 -15.93 -4.61
C ARG A 337 10.53 -15.33 -5.82
N PHE A 338 11.20 -15.39 -6.98
CA PHE A 338 10.81 -14.62 -8.16
C PHE A 338 10.68 -15.49 -9.41
N ILE A 339 11.66 -16.35 -9.68
CA ILE A 339 11.72 -17.17 -10.89
C ILE A 339 11.88 -18.62 -10.45
N PRO A 340 11.04 -19.55 -10.92
CA PRO A 340 11.22 -20.97 -10.64
C PRO A 340 12.64 -21.44 -11.00
N TYR A 341 13.22 -22.27 -10.13
CA TYR A 341 14.58 -22.79 -10.28
C TYR A 341 15.71 -21.76 -10.15
N VAL A 342 15.41 -20.52 -9.76
CA VAL A 342 16.38 -19.48 -9.40
C VAL A 342 16.14 -19.07 -7.95
N ILE A 343 17.23 -18.87 -7.19
CA ILE A 343 17.23 -18.65 -5.72
C ILE A 343 16.28 -17.52 -5.29
#